data_AF-A0A0A9BA84-F1
#
_entry.id   AF-A0A0A9BA84-F1
#
_cell.length_a   1.000
_cell.length_b   1.000
_cell.length_c   1.000
_cell.angle_alpha   90.00
_cell.angle_beta   90.00
_cell.angle_gamma   90.00
#
_symmetry.space_group_name_H-M   'P 1'
#
loop_
_entity.id
_entity.type
_entity.pdbx_description
1 polymer ?
#
loop_
_entity_poly.entity_id
_entity_poly.type
_entity_poly.pdbx_seq_one_letter_code
_entity_poly.pdbx_strand_id
1 'polypeptide(L)'
;MKMRATSFAHNQAVTNLNVEDGFSIKGSIPKTIIYMVLMLFVIGFVAGGFILAAIHNPILLIVVVVIFGFVAALVTWNIYYGTKGVIGFVSRYPDADLRTAKDGEYVKVTGVVTCGNVPLESSFQRISRCVYTSTCLYEYRGWDSKAANTQHRRFTWGLRSMERHAVDFYISDFQSGLRALVRAGSGACVTPYVDESIVIDVNPDNKDMSPEFLRWLRAKNLSSDDRIMRLKEG
;
A
#
# COMPACT_ATOMS: atom_id res chain seq x y z
N MET A 1 -22.46 17.47 -12.16
CA MET A 1 -22.12 16.99 -10.80
C MET A 1 -20.59 17.06 -10.59
N LYS A 2 -20.00 18.26 -10.68
CA LYS A 2 -18.54 18.51 -10.70
C LYS A 2 -17.99 18.98 -9.33
N MET A 3 -18.82 18.98 -8.28
CA MET A 3 -18.54 19.69 -7.02
C MET A 3 -18.05 18.83 -5.85
N ARG A 4 -18.23 17.50 -5.84
CA ARG A 4 -17.95 16.71 -4.62
C ARG A 4 -16.52 16.17 -4.50
N ALA A 5 -15.90 15.73 -5.59
CA ALA A 5 -14.49 15.29 -5.54
C ALA A 5 -13.52 16.45 -5.23
N THR A 6 -13.84 17.66 -5.69
CA THR A 6 -13.11 18.89 -5.32
C THR A 6 -13.39 19.36 -3.89
N SER A 7 -14.50 18.91 -3.27
CA SER A 7 -14.87 19.32 -1.91
C SER A 7 -13.97 18.66 -0.87
N PHE A 8 -13.68 17.35 -0.98
CA PHE A 8 -12.81 16.67 -0.01
C PHE A 8 -11.35 17.16 -0.06
N ALA A 9 -10.86 17.57 -1.23
CA ALA A 9 -9.53 18.16 -1.39
C ALA A 9 -9.39 19.55 -0.71
N HIS A 10 -10.50 20.23 -0.41
CA HIS A 10 -10.51 21.57 0.19
C HIS A 10 -11.08 21.62 1.62
N ASN A 11 -11.61 20.50 2.11
CA ASN A 11 -12.08 20.40 3.48
C ASN A 11 -10.88 20.19 4.40
N GLN A 12 -10.52 21.23 5.17
CA GLN A 12 -9.43 21.18 6.14
C GLN A 12 -9.58 20.03 7.16
N ALA A 13 -10.78 19.47 7.35
CA ALA A 13 -11.02 18.33 8.24
C ALA A 13 -10.55 16.98 7.67
N VAL A 14 -10.23 16.88 6.37
CA VAL A 14 -9.87 15.64 5.69
C VAL A 14 -8.37 15.59 5.45
N THR A 15 -7.74 14.50 5.85
CA THR A 15 -6.35 14.21 5.49
C THR A 15 -6.31 13.51 4.15
N ASN A 16 -5.66 14.13 3.18
CA ASN A 16 -5.37 13.53 1.88
C ASN A 16 -4.06 12.74 1.98
N LEU A 17 -4.14 11.42 1.85
CA LEU A 17 -3.00 10.51 1.90
C LEU A 17 -2.44 10.21 0.49
N ASN A 18 -2.73 11.10 -0.46
CA ASN A 18 -2.21 11.07 -1.82
C ASN A 18 -0.75 11.52 -1.84
N VAL A 19 0.14 10.67 -1.36
CA VAL A 19 1.58 10.80 -1.57
C VAL A 19 1.98 9.83 -2.67
N GLU A 20 2.78 10.34 -3.60
CA GLU A 20 3.30 9.66 -4.82
C GLU A 20 4.09 8.38 -4.54
N ASP A 21 4.42 8.11 -3.29
CA ASP A 21 4.94 6.85 -2.81
C ASP A 21 3.86 6.21 -1.92
N GLY A 22 2.84 5.63 -2.57
CA GLY A 22 1.98 4.67 -1.89
C GLY A 22 2.86 3.68 -1.15
N PHE A 23 2.47 3.31 0.07
CA PHE A 23 3.15 2.32 0.90
C PHE A 23 3.21 0.97 0.17
N SER A 24 4.11 0.88 -0.79
CA SER A 24 4.66 -0.32 -1.35
C SER A 24 5.76 -0.66 -0.38
N ILE A 25 5.71 -1.84 0.22
CA ILE A 25 6.81 -2.31 1.06
C ILE A 25 8.13 -2.42 0.30
N LYS A 26 8.06 -2.38 -1.03
CA LYS A 26 9.21 -2.14 -1.90
C LYS A 26 9.90 -0.78 -1.69
N GLY A 27 9.17 0.23 -1.21
CA GLY A 27 9.67 1.55 -0.84
C GLY A 27 9.95 1.72 0.66
N SER A 28 9.40 0.86 1.53
CA SER A 28 9.65 0.91 2.98
C SER A 28 10.98 0.26 3.38
N ILE A 29 11.51 -0.65 2.56
CA ILE A 29 12.90 -1.08 2.69
C ILE A 29 13.75 0.07 2.14
N PRO A 30 14.56 0.75 2.98
CA PRO A 30 15.41 1.82 2.51
C PRO A 30 16.18 1.33 1.29
N LYS A 31 16.17 2.09 0.20
CA LYS A 31 16.98 1.76 -1.00
C LYS A 31 18.42 1.44 -0.59
N THR A 32 18.91 2.06 0.48
CA THR A 32 20.15 1.75 1.19
C THR A 32 20.33 0.27 1.55
N ILE A 33 19.33 -0.39 2.15
CA ILE A 33 19.43 -1.82 2.51
C ILE A 33 19.54 -2.67 1.24
N ILE A 34 18.78 -2.35 0.19
CA ILE A 34 18.87 -3.06 -1.10
C ILE A 34 20.27 -2.87 -1.71
N TYR A 35 20.80 -1.65 -1.70
CA TYR A 35 22.16 -1.37 -2.19
C TYR A 35 23.24 -2.06 -1.35
N MET A 36 23.09 -2.13 -0.02
CA MET A 36 24.00 -2.83 0.87
C MET A 36 24.02 -4.34 0.59
N VAL A 37 22.84 -4.95 0.42
CA VAL A 37 22.74 -6.37 0.03
C VAL A 37 23.37 -6.57 -1.35
N LEU A 38 23.07 -5.72 -2.34
CA LEU A 38 23.67 -5.82 -3.67
C LEU A 38 25.21 -5.73 -3.63
N MET A 39 25.77 -4.79 -2.85
CA MET A 39 27.22 -4.67 -2.69
C MET A 39 27.84 -5.89 -2.02
N LEU A 40 27.19 -6.45 -1.00
CA LEU A 40 27.63 -7.71 -0.36
C LEU A 40 27.71 -8.85 -1.39
N PHE A 41 26.71 -8.95 -2.28
CA PHE A 41 26.72 -9.92 -3.37
C PHE A 41 27.88 -9.70 -4.34
N VAL A 42 28.16 -8.46 -4.75
CA VAL A 42 29.27 -8.14 -5.65
C VAL A 42 30.62 -8.53 -5.03
N ILE A 43 30.86 -8.14 -3.77
CA ILE A 43 32.11 -8.47 -3.06
C ILE A 43 32.28 -9.99 -2.94
N GLY A 44 31.21 -10.70 -2.57
CA GLY A 44 31.27 -12.15 -2.43
C GLY A 44 31.48 -12.90 -3.74
N PHE A 45 30.94 -12.40 -4.86
CA PHE A 45 31.18 -13.00 -6.18
C PHE A 45 32.63 -12.80 -6.64
N VAL A 46 33.20 -11.60 -6.43
CA VAL A 46 34.61 -11.30 -6.74
C VAL A 46 35.54 -12.16 -5.89
N ALA A 47 35.31 -12.23 -4.58
CA ALA A 47 36.10 -13.06 -3.68
C ALA A 47 35.96 -14.56 -4.00
N GLY A 48 34.74 -15.03 -4.28
CA GLY A 48 34.48 -16.42 -4.66
C GLY A 48 35.14 -16.81 -5.98
N GLY A 49 35.10 -15.93 -6.98
CA GLY A 49 35.78 -16.13 -8.26
C GLY A 49 37.31 -16.19 -8.12
N PHE A 50 37.88 -15.33 -7.26
CA PHE A 50 39.32 -15.36 -6.96
C PHE A 50 39.73 -16.67 -6.29
N ILE A 51 38.95 -17.15 -5.31
CA ILE A 51 39.19 -18.44 -4.64
C ILE A 51 39.10 -19.61 -5.63
N LEU A 52 38.13 -19.59 -6.55
CA LEU A 52 38.00 -20.61 -7.59
C LEU A 52 39.25 -20.65 -8.50
N ALA A 53 39.71 -19.49 -8.96
CA ALA A 53 40.88 -19.39 -9.82
C ALA A 53 42.19 -19.80 -9.12
N ALA A 54 42.32 -19.51 -7.83
CA ALA A 54 43.51 -19.84 -7.06
C ALA A 54 43.57 -21.30 -6.62
N ILE A 55 42.47 -21.84 -6.06
CA ILE A 55 42.44 -23.15 -5.41
C ILE A 55 41.96 -24.25 -6.38
N HIS A 56 41.35 -23.88 -7.52
CA HIS A 56 40.72 -24.81 -8.48
C HIS A 56 39.73 -25.79 -7.82
N ASN A 57 39.17 -25.40 -6.67
CA ASN A 57 38.25 -26.25 -5.92
C ASN A 57 36.80 -25.76 -6.10
N PRO A 58 35.98 -26.44 -6.91
CA PRO A 58 34.60 -26.04 -7.18
C PRO A 58 33.68 -26.18 -5.96
N ILE A 59 34.06 -26.97 -4.95
CA ILE A 59 33.25 -27.20 -3.74
C ILE A 59 33.05 -25.89 -2.97
N LEU A 60 34.08 -25.05 -2.85
CA LEU A 60 33.98 -23.76 -2.17
C LEU A 60 33.01 -22.81 -2.88
N LEU A 61 33.01 -22.81 -4.21
CA LEU A 61 32.07 -22.01 -4.99
C LEU A 61 30.62 -22.46 -4.77
N ILE A 62 30.38 -23.78 -4.71
CA ILE A 62 29.05 -24.33 -4.44
C ILE A 62 28.55 -23.86 -3.07
N VAL A 63 29.38 -23.93 -2.02
CA VAL A 63 29.01 -23.47 -0.67
C VAL A 63 28.64 -21.98 -0.68
N VAL A 64 29.44 -21.15 -1.33
CA VAL A 64 29.19 -19.71 -1.45
C VAL A 64 27.86 -19.43 -2.17
N VAL A 65 27.60 -20.10 -3.29
CA VAL A 65 26.34 -19.95 -4.03
C VAL A 65 25.13 -20.38 -3.21
N VAL A 66 25.24 -21.48 -2.44
CA VAL A 66 24.14 -21.94 -1.56
C VAL A 66 23.83 -20.92 -0.46
N ILE A 67 24.86 -20.38 0.19
CA ILE A 67 24.69 -19.32 1.21
C ILE A 67 24.02 -18.09 0.59
N PHE A 68 24.48 -17.66 -0.60
CA PHE A 68 23.88 -16.54 -1.31
C PHE A 68 22.43 -16.78 -1.71
N GLY A 69 22.12 -17.98 -2.21
CA GLY A 69 20.74 -18.38 -2.53
C GLY A 69 19.83 -18.32 -1.31
N PHE A 70 20.32 -18.79 -0.15
CA PHE A 70 19.58 -18.71 1.10
C PHE A 70 19.33 -17.26 1.56
N VAL A 71 20.35 -16.40 1.51
CA VAL A 71 20.20 -14.98 1.84
C VAL A 71 19.22 -14.29 0.90
N ALA A 72 19.32 -14.51 -0.41
CA ALA A 72 18.39 -13.96 -1.39
C ALA A 72 16.94 -14.42 -1.16
N ALA A 73 16.76 -15.70 -0.83
CA ALA A 73 15.45 -16.27 -0.51
C ALA A 73 14.84 -15.60 0.74
N LEU A 74 15.63 -15.43 1.81
CA LEU A 74 15.19 -14.74 3.02
C LEU A 74 14.84 -13.27 2.77
N VAL A 75 15.66 -12.55 2.00
CA VAL A 75 15.39 -11.15 1.64
C VAL A 75 14.10 -11.05 0.83
N THR A 76 13.93 -11.91 -0.18
CA THR A 76 12.72 -11.94 -1.02
C THR A 76 11.49 -12.29 -0.20
N TRP A 77 11.60 -13.25 0.72
CA TRP A 77 10.53 -13.62 1.64
C TRP A 77 10.13 -12.43 2.53
N ASN A 78 11.10 -11.73 3.12
CA ASN A 78 10.82 -10.54 3.94
C ASN A 78 10.17 -9.41 3.14
N ILE A 79 10.58 -9.19 1.88
CA ILE A 79 9.95 -8.21 0.99
C ILE A 79 8.49 -8.57 0.72
N TYR A 80 8.22 -9.84 0.39
CA TYR A 80 6.89 -10.28 -0.01
C TYR A 80 5.92 -10.38 1.18
N TYR A 81 6.41 -10.83 2.34
CA TYR A 81 5.59 -10.99 3.55
C TYR A 81 5.63 -9.77 4.47
N GLY A 82 6.34 -8.69 4.14
CA GLY A 82 6.51 -7.54 5.03
C GLY A 82 5.20 -6.96 5.56
N THR A 83 4.17 -6.80 4.72
CA THR A 83 2.90 -6.15 5.14
C THR A 83 2.16 -7.06 6.10
N LYS A 84 2.13 -8.34 5.75
CA LYS A 84 1.55 -9.40 6.59
C LYS A 84 2.32 -9.53 7.90
N GLY A 85 3.63 -9.30 7.88
CA GLY A 85 4.49 -9.28 9.05
C GLY A 85 4.17 -8.13 9.99
N VAL A 86 4.07 -6.90 9.48
CA VAL A 86 3.70 -5.72 10.29
C VAL A 86 2.29 -5.85 10.85
N ILE A 87 1.31 -6.22 10.02
CA ILE A 87 -0.07 -6.46 10.48
C ILE A 87 -0.11 -7.58 11.53
N GLY A 88 0.62 -8.67 11.31
CA GLY A 88 0.72 -9.78 12.26
C GLY A 88 1.45 -9.41 13.55
N PHE A 89 2.41 -8.50 13.49
CA PHE A 89 3.09 -7.97 14.68
C PHE A 89 2.13 -7.10 15.50
N VAL A 90 1.44 -6.16 14.85
CA VAL A 90 0.44 -5.30 15.50
C VAL A 90 -0.71 -6.15 16.06
N SER A 91 -1.16 -7.18 15.34
CA SER A 91 -2.25 -8.04 15.83
C SER A 91 -1.88 -8.82 17.09
N ARG A 92 -0.60 -9.21 17.25
CA ARG A 92 -0.10 -9.92 18.44
C ARG A 92 0.20 -9.00 19.63
N TYR A 93 0.34 -7.70 19.40
CA TYR A 93 0.55 -6.73 20.48
C TYR A 93 -0.72 -6.66 21.35
N PRO A 94 -0.61 -6.62 22.70
CA PRO A 94 -1.77 -6.55 23.57
C PRO A 94 -2.53 -5.23 23.36
N ASP A 95 -3.87 -5.29 23.43
CA ASP A 95 -4.70 -4.09 23.44
C ASP A 95 -4.51 -3.36 24.78
N ALA A 96 -4.36 -2.04 24.71
CA ALA A 96 -4.13 -1.18 25.86
C ALA A 96 -5.45 -0.68 26.46
N ASP A 97 -5.53 -0.65 27.79
CA ASP A 97 -6.60 0.03 28.51
C ASP A 97 -6.34 1.54 28.49
N LEU A 98 -7.19 2.28 27.78
CA LEU A 98 -7.11 3.73 27.64
C LEU A 98 -7.15 4.49 28.98
N ARG A 99 -7.66 3.89 30.06
CA ARG A 99 -7.68 4.51 31.40
C ARG A 99 -6.29 4.56 32.03
N THR A 100 -5.42 3.63 31.64
CA THR A 100 -4.05 3.49 32.18
C THR A 100 -2.98 4.08 31.29
N ALA A 101 -3.33 4.40 30.04
CA ALA A 101 -2.45 5.01 29.06
C ALA A 101 -1.95 6.38 29.51
N LYS A 102 -0.65 6.61 29.38
CA LYS A 102 -0.02 7.90 29.70
C LYS A 102 0.19 8.75 28.45
N ASP A 103 0.27 10.07 28.64
CA ASP A 103 0.61 10.97 27.55
C ASP A 103 2.00 10.64 26.97
N GLY A 104 2.10 10.64 25.63
CA GLY A 104 3.31 10.23 24.90
C GLY A 104 3.53 8.72 24.73
N GLU A 105 2.65 7.87 25.27
CA GLU A 105 2.72 6.41 25.11
C GLU A 105 2.12 5.94 23.77
N TYR A 106 2.75 4.96 23.14
CA TYR A 106 2.19 4.27 21.98
C TYR A 106 1.25 3.15 22.44
N VAL A 107 -0.02 3.26 22.09
CA VAL A 107 -1.05 2.29 22.47
C VAL A 107 -1.65 1.62 21.25
N LYS A 108 -1.96 0.34 21.37
CA LYS A 108 -2.84 -0.37 20.43
C LYS A 108 -4.24 -0.37 21.00
N VAL A 109 -5.20 0.11 20.21
CA VAL A 109 -6.61 0.13 20.59
C VAL A 109 -7.41 -0.67 19.59
N THR A 110 -8.21 -1.60 20.09
CA THR A 110 -9.16 -2.37 19.28
C THR A 110 -10.56 -2.11 19.78
N GLY A 111 -11.50 -1.86 18.87
CA GLY A 111 -12.91 -1.78 19.19
C GLY A 111 -13.73 -1.06 18.14
N VAL A 112 -14.93 -0.62 18.51
CA VAL A 112 -15.90 -0.04 17.57
C VAL A 112 -15.46 1.35 17.16
N VAL A 113 -15.45 1.58 15.85
CA VAL A 113 -15.11 2.86 15.24
C VAL A 113 -16.40 3.57 14.83
N THR A 114 -16.48 4.86 15.15
CA THR A 114 -17.60 5.72 14.77
C THR A 114 -17.08 7.01 14.14
N CYS A 115 -17.79 7.52 13.14
CA CYS A 115 -17.40 8.75 12.45
C CYS A 115 -17.31 9.93 13.44
N GLY A 116 -16.33 10.80 13.23
CA GLY A 116 -16.31 12.12 13.84
C GLY A 116 -17.30 13.07 13.15
N ASN A 117 -16.95 14.34 13.10
CA ASN A 117 -17.84 15.39 12.59
C ASN A 117 -18.06 15.30 11.08
N VAL A 118 -17.12 14.74 10.33
CA VAL A 118 -17.16 14.68 8.86
C VAL A 118 -17.06 13.22 8.42
N PRO A 119 -18.17 12.58 8.00
CA PRO A 119 -18.12 11.23 7.44
C PRO A 119 -17.58 11.27 6.00
N LEU A 120 -16.79 10.27 5.62
CA LEU A 120 -16.39 10.06 4.23
C LEU A 120 -17.42 9.22 3.48
N GLU A 121 -17.38 9.36 2.15
CA GLU A 121 -18.11 8.55 1.18
C GLU A 121 -17.09 7.93 0.23
N SER A 122 -17.19 6.63 -0.02
CA SER A 122 -16.30 5.93 -0.95
C SER A 122 -16.49 6.45 -2.39
N SER A 123 -15.42 6.43 -3.20
CA SER A 123 -15.39 7.13 -4.49
C SER A 123 -16.26 6.45 -5.56
N PHE A 124 -16.25 5.12 -5.60
CA PHE A 124 -16.92 4.34 -6.64
C PHE A 124 -18.22 3.69 -6.13
N GLN A 125 -18.17 2.85 -5.09
CA GLN A 125 -19.36 2.21 -4.52
C GLN A 125 -20.28 3.17 -3.76
N ARG A 126 -19.83 4.39 -3.44
CA ARG A 126 -20.58 5.40 -2.68
C ARG A 126 -21.04 4.92 -1.30
N ILE A 127 -20.21 4.13 -0.63
CA ILE A 127 -20.48 3.70 0.74
C ILE A 127 -20.29 4.93 1.64
N SER A 128 -21.35 5.33 2.34
CA SER A 128 -21.31 6.47 3.26
C SER A 128 -20.88 6.06 4.66
N ARG A 129 -20.46 7.05 5.47
CA ARG A 129 -20.04 6.89 6.87
C ARG A 129 -18.75 6.10 7.05
N CYS A 130 -17.80 6.30 6.14
CA CYS A 130 -16.45 5.78 6.26
C CYS A 130 -15.57 6.76 7.07
N VAL A 131 -14.59 6.22 7.80
CA VAL A 131 -13.55 7.02 8.49
C VAL A 131 -12.23 7.07 7.71
N TYR A 132 -12.09 6.11 6.80
CA TYR A 132 -11.01 5.97 5.84
C TYR A 132 -11.63 5.47 4.54
N THR A 133 -11.11 5.95 3.42
CA THR A 133 -11.49 5.47 2.08
C THR A 133 -10.23 5.35 1.24
N SER A 134 -10.12 4.27 0.48
CA SER A 134 -9.07 4.07 -0.52
C SER A 134 -9.70 3.72 -1.86
N THR A 135 -9.27 4.39 -2.91
CA THR A 135 -9.64 4.05 -4.28
C THR A 135 -8.40 4.08 -5.16
N CYS A 136 -8.04 2.92 -5.69
CA CYS A 136 -6.84 2.71 -6.48
C CYS A 136 -7.22 2.15 -7.85
N LEU A 137 -6.86 2.86 -8.92
CA LEU A 137 -7.00 2.39 -10.29
C LEU A 137 -5.64 1.90 -10.80
N TYR A 138 -5.59 0.62 -11.15
CA TYR A 138 -4.45 -0.01 -11.77
C TYR A 138 -4.70 -0.25 -13.25
N GLU A 139 -3.66 -0.09 -14.06
CA GLU A 139 -3.69 -0.43 -15.48
C GLU A 139 -2.59 -1.46 -15.76
N TYR A 140 -2.89 -2.44 -16.61
CA TYR A 140 -1.89 -3.39 -17.07
C TYR A 140 -1.18 -2.88 -18.33
N ARG A 141 0.16 -2.99 -18.35
CA ARG A 141 0.97 -2.65 -19.52
C ARG A 141 1.35 -3.88 -20.34
N GLY A 142 0.76 -4.06 -21.51
CA GLY A 142 1.17 -5.02 -22.54
C GLY A 142 2.28 -4.49 -23.46
N TRP A 143 2.48 -5.13 -24.61
CA TRP A 143 3.52 -4.77 -25.58
C TRP A 143 3.30 -3.37 -26.19
N ASP A 144 2.09 -3.14 -26.71
CA ASP A 144 1.70 -1.91 -27.42
C ASP A 144 0.82 -0.97 -26.56
N SER A 145 0.71 -1.24 -25.26
CA SER A 145 -0.14 -0.42 -24.38
C SER A 145 0.63 0.73 -23.71
N LYS A 146 -0.10 1.83 -23.49
CA LYS A 146 0.43 3.05 -22.88
C LYS A 146 0.81 2.82 -21.42
N ALA A 147 1.84 3.52 -20.97
CA ALA A 147 2.27 3.49 -19.58
C ALA A 147 1.32 4.31 -18.69
N ALA A 148 0.83 3.69 -17.62
CA ALA A 148 0.07 4.37 -16.56
C ALA A 148 0.82 5.55 -15.90
N ASN A 149 2.14 5.44 -15.74
CA ASN A 149 3.02 6.49 -15.21
C ASN A 149 4.42 6.36 -15.82
N THR A 150 5.31 7.33 -15.55
CA THR A 150 6.67 7.37 -16.12
C THR A 150 7.54 6.17 -15.71
N GLN A 151 7.27 5.55 -14.57
CA GLN A 151 8.03 4.41 -14.04
C GLN A 151 7.40 3.04 -14.37
N HIS A 152 6.29 3.00 -15.11
CA HIS A 152 5.53 1.78 -15.34
C HIS A 152 6.26 0.86 -16.34
N ARG A 153 6.66 -0.34 -15.90
CA ARG A 153 7.37 -1.34 -16.72
C ARG A 153 6.41 -2.17 -17.59
N ARG A 154 6.93 -2.76 -18.67
CA ARG A 154 6.14 -3.67 -19.53
C ARG A 154 5.79 -4.96 -18.77
N PHE A 155 4.64 -5.53 -19.09
CA PHE A 155 4.05 -6.73 -18.48
C PHE A 155 3.80 -6.62 -16.97
N THR A 156 3.58 -5.41 -16.47
CA THR A 156 3.29 -5.18 -15.06
C THR A 156 1.99 -4.39 -14.88
N TRP A 157 1.50 -4.39 -13.64
CA TRP A 157 0.40 -3.53 -13.22
C TRP A 157 0.98 -2.21 -12.69
N GLY A 158 0.51 -1.10 -13.23
CA GLY A 158 0.90 0.25 -12.83
C GLY A 158 -0.26 0.97 -12.17
N LEU A 159 0.01 1.64 -11.06
CA LEU A 159 -0.95 2.54 -10.43
C LEU A 159 -1.11 3.80 -11.30
N ARG A 160 -2.35 4.07 -11.73
CA ARG A 160 -2.69 5.23 -12.57
C ARG A 160 -3.26 6.37 -11.76
N SER A 161 -4.18 6.06 -10.87
CA SER A 161 -4.85 7.02 -10.00
C SER A 161 -5.00 6.40 -8.63
N MET A 162 -4.81 7.23 -7.61
CA MET A 162 -4.92 6.85 -6.21
C MET A 162 -5.61 7.99 -5.47
N GLU A 163 -6.57 7.63 -4.65
CA GLU A 163 -7.31 8.54 -3.78
C GLU A 163 -7.44 7.89 -2.42
N ARG A 164 -6.72 8.41 -1.43
CA ARG A 164 -6.84 7.98 -0.04
C ARG A 164 -7.19 9.14 0.86
N HIS A 165 -8.21 8.95 1.67
CA HIS A 165 -8.69 9.97 2.60
C HIS A 165 -8.89 9.36 3.98
N ALA A 166 -8.50 10.11 5.00
CA ALA A 166 -8.78 9.81 6.41
C ALA A 166 -9.40 11.03 7.08
N VAL A 167 -10.28 10.79 8.06
CA VAL A 167 -10.94 11.83 8.85
C VAL A 167 -10.82 11.52 10.32
N ASP A 168 -11.04 12.52 11.17
CA ASP A 168 -11.18 12.31 12.60
C ASP A 168 -12.31 11.31 12.89
N PHE A 169 -12.02 10.36 13.77
CA PHE A 169 -12.98 9.34 14.17
C PHE A 169 -12.87 9.05 15.65
N TYR A 170 -13.94 8.48 16.21
CA TYR A 170 -13.89 7.98 17.56
C TYR A 170 -13.69 6.48 17.56
N ILE A 171 -12.87 6.01 18.49
CA ILE A 171 -12.69 4.59 18.79
C ILE A 171 -13.08 4.32 20.23
N SER A 172 -13.88 3.29 20.47
CA SER A 172 -14.15 2.79 21.81
C SER A 172 -13.22 1.62 22.10
N ASP A 173 -12.42 1.71 23.16
CA ASP A 173 -11.63 0.58 23.64
C ASP A 173 -12.55 -0.56 24.10
N PHE A 174 -12.28 -1.78 23.62
CA PHE A 174 -13.01 -2.98 23.99
C PHE A 174 -12.85 -3.36 25.48
N GLN A 175 -11.71 -3.08 26.11
CA GLN A 175 -11.47 -3.44 27.51
C GLN A 175 -12.20 -2.50 28.48
N SER A 176 -12.00 -1.19 28.33
CA SER A 176 -12.54 -0.19 29.26
C SER A 176 -13.88 0.43 28.85
N GLY A 177 -14.27 0.30 27.58
CA GLY A 177 -15.41 1.00 27.00
C GLY A 177 -15.18 2.51 26.82
N LEU A 178 -13.98 3.02 27.12
CA LEU A 178 -13.65 4.44 26.99
C LEU A 178 -13.57 4.82 25.52
N ARG A 179 -14.17 5.96 25.17
CA ARG A 179 -14.19 6.48 23.81
C ARG A 179 -13.14 7.58 23.67
N ALA A 180 -12.17 7.35 22.79
CA ALA A 180 -11.16 8.33 22.42
C ALA A 180 -11.44 8.92 21.04
N LEU A 181 -11.10 10.21 20.86
CA LEU A 181 -11.07 10.85 19.55
C LEU A 181 -9.68 10.65 18.93
N VAL A 182 -9.63 10.01 17.77
CA VAL A 182 -8.43 9.87 16.96
C VAL A 182 -8.38 11.02 15.96
N ARG A 183 -7.36 11.86 16.08
CA ARG A 183 -7.08 12.98 15.17
C ARG A 183 -6.34 12.48 13.92
N ALA A 184 -7.09 11.82 13.03
CA ALA A 184 -6.56 11.33 11.75
C ALA A 184 -6.84 12.28 10.57
N GLY A 185 -7.72 13.27 10.76
CA GLY A 185 -8.00 14.34 9.83
C GLY A 185 -6.98 15.50 9.91
N SER A 186 -7.26 16.58 9.19
CA SER A 186 -6.50 17.83 9.26
C SER A 186 -5.00 17.73 8.96
N GLY A 187 -4.60 16.83 8.05
CA GLY A 187 -3.20 16.71 7.61
C GLY A 187 -2.33 15.88 8.55
N ALA A 188 -2.93 15.10 9.45
CA ALA A 188 -2.21 14.19 10.32
C ALA A 188 -1.40 13.14 9.52
N CYS A 189 -0.26 12.71 10.07
CA CYS A 189 0.52 11.62 9.48
C CYS A 189 -0.15 10.28 9.81
N VAL A 190 -0.83 9.68 8.82
CA VAL A 190 -1.53 8.41 8.97
C VAL A 190 -0.92 7.37 8.04
N THR A 191 -0.57 6.21 8.56
CA THR A 191 -0.13 5.05 7.77
C THR A 191 -1.24 3.99 7.76
N PRO A 192 -2.05 3.91 6.70
CA PRO A 192 -3.14 2.94 6.65
C PRO A 192 -2.62 1.54 6.28
N TYR A 193 -3.02 0.55 7.07
CA TYR A 193 -2.88 -0.87 6.75
C TYR A 193 -4.26 -1.46 6.52
N VAL A 194 -4.79 -1.28 5.31
CA VAL A 194 -6.12 -1.74 4.91
C VAL A 194 -6.00 -2.63 3.68
N ASP A 195 -6.58 -3.83 3.76
CA ASP A 195 -6.67 -4.74 2.62
C ASP A 195 -7.79 -4.28 1.67
N GLU A 196 -7.40 -3.74 0.52
CA GLU A 196 -8.33 -3.25 -0.49
C GLU A 196 -8.96 -4.40 -1.29
N SER A 197 -10.26 -4.33 -1.50
CA SER A 197 -11.01 -5.31 -2.29
C SER A 197 -10.95 -4.95 -3.79
N ILE A 198 -10.93 -5.96 -4.66
CA ILE A 198 -11.10 -5.73 -6.10
C ILE A 198 -12.58 -5.54 -6.36
N VAL A 199 -12.95 -4.33 -6.79
CA VAL A 199 -14.36 -3.99 -7.05
C VAL A 199 -14.72 -4.23 -8.51
N ILE A 200 -13.82 -3.89 -9.42
CA ILE A 200 -14.02 -4.07 -10.86
C ILE A 200 -12.72 -4.57 -11.51
N ASP A 201 -12.86 -5.55 -12.39
CA ASP A 201 -11.82 -5.98 -13.33
C ASP A 201 -12.33 -5.83 -14.77
N VAL A 202 -11.66 -5.00 -15.55
CA VAL A 202 -12.04 -4.64 -16.91
C VAL A 202 -11.00 -5.20 -17.88
N ASN A 203 -11.49 -5.92 -18.87
CA ASN A 203 -10.77 -6.45 -20.02
C ASN A 203 -11.47 -5.93 -21.29
N PRO A 204 -10.80 -5.81 -22.45
CA PRO A 204 -11.42 -5.56 -23.75
C PRO A 204 -12.78 -6.25 -23.97
N ASP A 205 -12.95 -7.50 -23.54
CA ASP A 205 -14.17 -8.28 -23.77
C ASP A 205 -15.38 -7.84 -22.91
N ASN A 206 -15.15 -7.18 -21.76
CA ASN A 206 -16.22 -6.79 -20.82
C ASN A 206 -16.30 -5.27 -20.57
N LYS A 207 -15.58 -4.49 -21.38
CA LYS A 207 -15.38 -3.05 -21.21
C LYS A 207 -16.68 -2.24 -21.16
N ASP A 208 -17.68 -2.63 -21.94
CA ASP A 208 -18.96 -1.93 -22.03
C ASP A 208 -19.98 -2.37 -20.97
N MET A 209 -19.64 -3.37 -20.14
CA MET A 209 -20.59 -3.93 -19.15
C MET A 209 -20.77 -3.07 -17.90
N SER A 210 -19.88 -2.12 -17.61
CA SER A 210 -19.98 -1.26 -16.42
C SER A 210 -20.16 0.22 -16.78
N PRO A 211 -21.40 0.68 -17.09
CA PRO A 211 -21.68 2.08 -17.40
C PRO A 211 -21.39 3.02 -16.23
N GLU A 212 -21.45 2.52 -14.98
CA GLU A 212 -21.09 3.28 -13.79
C GLU A 212 -19.59 3.55 -13.71
N PHE A 213 -18.77 2.57 -14.08
CA PHE A 213 -17.31 2.71 -14.15
C PHE A 213 -16.89 3.73 -15.20
N LEU A 214 -17.48 3.68 -16.39
CA LEU A 214 -17.21 4.67 -17.44
C LEU A 214 -17.62 6.09 -17.00
N ARG A 215 -18.73 6.22 -16.27
CA ARG A 215 -19.16 7.49 -15.69
C ARG A 215 -18.19 8.00 -14.62
N TRP A 216 -17.68 7.11 -13.77
CA TRP A 216 -16.69 7.43 -12.75
C TRP A 216 -15.36 7.87 -13.38
N LEU A 217 -14.84 7.12 -14.37
CA LEU A 217 -13.63 7.50 -15.12
C LEU A 217 -13.78 8.89 -15.76
N ARG A 218 -14.92 9.16 -16.40
CA ARG A 218 -15.21 10.47 -17.00
C ARG A 218 -15.25 11.58 -15.95
N ALA A 219 -15.81 11.32 -14.77
CA ALA A 219 -15.84 12.29 -13.68
C ALA A 219 -14.43 12.63 -13.15
N LYS A 220 -13.47 11.71 -13.29
CA LYS A 220 -12.06 11.85 -12.91
C LYS A 220 -11.16 12.30 -14.08
N ASN A 221 -11.73 12.61 -15.25
CA ASN A 221 -10.98 12.91 -16.48
C ASN A 221 -9.99 11.79 -16.88
N LEU A 222 -10.33 10.53 -16.61
CA LEU A 222 -9.54 9.36 -16.98
C LEU A 222 -10.08 8.74 -18.28
N SER A 223 -9.18 8.34 -19.17
CA SER A 223 -9.52 7.70 -20.45
C SER A 223 -9.77 6.21 -20.28
N SER A 224 -10.86 5.70 -20.83
CA SER A 224 -11.13 4.26 -20.98
C SER A 224 -10.64 3.78 -22.37
N ASP A 225 -9.35 3.91 -22.68
CA ASP A 225 -8.78 3.28 -23.90
C ASP A 225 -8.92 1.74 -23.80
N ASP A 226 -8.65 0.94 -24.84
CA ASP A 226 -8.70 -0.55 -24.81
C ASP A 226 -7.64 -1.17 -23.89
N ARG A 227 -7.75 -0.87 -22.60
CA ARG A 227 -6.80 -1.21 -21.56
C ARG A 227 -7.45 -2.15 -20.58
N ILE A 228 -6.64 -3.10 -20.13
CA ILE A 228 -6.98 -3.93 -18.99
C ILE A 228 -6.79 -3.05 -17.74
N MET A 229 -7.89 -2.85 -17.00
CA MET A 229 -7.94 -1.96 -15.84
C MET A 229 -8.51 -2.71 -14.65
N ARG A 230 -8.00 -2.40 -13.46
CA ARG A 230 -8.48 -2.97 -12.21
C ARG A 230 -8.70 -1.87 -11.19
N LEU A 231 -9.94 -1.74 -10.73
CA LEU A 231 -10.31 -0.81 -9.67
C LEU A 231 -10.33 -1.57 -8.34
N LYS A 232 -9.56 -1.08 -7.39
CA LYS A 232 -9.62 -1.51 -5.99
C LYS A 232 -10.21 -0.42 -5.13
N GLU A 233 -11.07 -0.81 -4.20
CA GLU A 233 -11.70 0.09 -3.23
C GLU A 233 -11.72 -0.58 -1.85
N GLY A 234 -11.59 0.23 -0.80
CA GLY A 234 -11.62 -0.18 0.60
C GLY A 234 -11.90 0.97 1.55
#